data_AF-A0A7D9DK63-F1
#
_entry.id   AF-A0A7D9DK63-F1
#
_cell.length_a   1.000
_cell.length_b   1.000
_cell.length_c   1.000
_cell.angle_alpha   90.00
_cell.angle_beta   90.00
_cell.angle_gamma   90.00
#
_symmetry.space_group_name_H-M   'P 1'
#
loop_
_entity.id
_entity.type
_entity.pdbx_description
1 polymer ?
#
loop_
_entity_poly.entity_id
_entity_poly.type
_entity_poly.pdbx_seq_one_letter_code
_entity_poly.pdbx_strand_id
1 'polypeptide(L)'
;MVDLAVGSVSLPLETFTRAREILGTANCVTNFALSTIALMPYGLVMATTCALTFERYMGILHPIIHRTHLTKKRFLMYICCSAVALLILVPLGVASKKAYNIIGVAVISIPLVFNTFVYTKIYLAGRKALHASVKNFTDLSKEQVSSELARKKQLLKELKLAKSCALVVFTFYMCFLHAPILNFIFVNAEPAKFRAAQSWAGTIGALNSSLNSLIFFWQSPLLRKEALNVCWR
;
A
#
# COMPACT_ATOMS: atom_id res chain seq x y z
N MET A 1 7.58 -6.11 -5.40
CA MET A 1 8.63 -6.74 -4.56
C MET A 1 8.09 -7.08 -3.18
N VAL A 2 7.45 -6.14 -2.47
CA VAL A 2 6.91 -6.42 -1.14
C VAL A 2 5.75 -7.44 -1.18
N ASP A 3 4.86 -7.35 -2.16
CA ASP A 3 3.78 -8.35 -2.34
C ASP A 3 4.32 -9.77 -2.58
N LEU A 4 5.47 -9.89 -3.24
CA LEU A 4 6.15 -11.17 -3.44
C LEU A 4 6.72 -11.71 -2.12
N ALA A 5 7.31 -10.84 -1.29
CA ALA A 5 7.80 -11.21 0.03
C ALA A 5 6.67 -11.66 0.99
N VAL A 6 5.48 -11.06 0.88
CA VAL A 6 4.29 -11.56 1.60
C VAL A 6 3.98 -13.00 1.19
N GLY A 7 3.96 -13.28 -0.11
CA GLY A 7 3.66 -14.62 -0.64
C GLY A 7 4.74 -15.66 -0.34
N SER A 8 6.03 -15.30 -0.48
CA SER A 8 7.15 -16.25 -0.38
C SER A 8 7.73 -16.39 1.02
N VAL A 9 7.57 -15.38 1.89
CA VAL A 9 8.14 -15.38 3.24
C VAL A 9 7.05 -15.33 4.30
N SER A 10 6.14 -14.34 4.28
CA SER A 10 5.14 -14.20 5.36
C SER A 10 4.21 -15.41 5.46
N LEU A 11 3.62 -15.85 4.35
CA LEU A 11 2.67 -16.97 4.36
C LEU A 11 3.30 -18.31 4.83
N PRO A 12 4.47 -18.75 4.30
CA PRO A 12 5.12 -19.95 4.81
C PRO A 12 5.51 -19.84 6.30
N LEU A 13 5.97 -18.68 6.75
CA LEU A 13 6.37 -18.49 8.14
C LEU A 13 5.18 -18.51 9.11
N GLU A 14 4.06 -17.92 8.71
CA GLU A 14 2.79 -18.00 9.47
C GLU A 14 2.29 -19.44 9.55
N THR A 15 2.25 -20.17 8.43
CA THR A 15 1.82 -21.58 8.47
C THR A 15 2.75 -22.45 9.33
N PHE A 16 4.06 -22.23 9.27
CA PHE A 16 5.04 -22.95 10.08
C PHE A 16 4.91 -22.67 11.58
N THR A 17 4.75 -21.39 11.97
CA THR A 17 4.54 -21.03 13.39
C THR A 17 3.25 -21.64 13.94
N ARG A 18 2.17 -21.66 13.16
CA ARG A 18 0.90 -22.31 13.54
C ARG A 18 1.03 -23.82 13.65
N ALA A 19 1.72 -24.47 12.72
CA ALA A 19 1.98 -25.92 12.79
C ALA A 19 2.72 -26.29 14.09
N ARG A 20 3.72 -25.49 14.49
CA ARG A 20 4.44 -25.68 15.75
C ARG A 20 3.58 -25.46 17.00
N GLU A 21 2.65 -24.51 16.97
CA GLU A 21 1.69 -24.31 18.05
C GLU A 21 0.78 -25.53 18.23
N ILE A 22 0.30 -26.12 17.12
CA ILE A 22 -0.57 -27.30 17.14
C ILE A 22 0.20 -28.54 17.61
N LEU A 23 1.45 -28.70 17.17
CA LEU A 23 2.32 -29.83 17.55
C LEU A 23 2.89 -29.71 18.98
N GLY A 24 2.60 -28.63 19.70
CA GLY A 24 3.11 -28.42 21.07
C GLY A 24 4.61 -28.17 21.17
N THR A 25 5.30 -27.90 20.05
CA THR A 25 6.75 -27.68 19.98
C THR A 25 7.12 -26.19 19.91
N ALA A 26 6.17 -25.31 20.22
CA ALA A 26 6.32 -23.87 20.12
C ALA A 26 7.16 -23.31 21.28
N ASN A 27 8.30 -22.70 20.93
CA ASN A 27 9.10 -21.90 21.87
C ASN A 27 8.68 -20.44 21.79
N CYS A 28 8.47 -19.79 22.93
CA CYS A 28 8.01 -18.40 22.99
C CYS A 28 8.91 -17.43 22.20
N VAL A 29 10.22 -17.51 22.40
CA VAL A 29 11.20 -16.65 21.71
C VAL A 29 11.19 -16.90 20.20
N THR A 30 11.17 -18.16 19.78
CA THR A 30 11.19 -18.52 18.35
C THR A 30 9.89 -18.13 17.66
N ASN A 31 8.73 -18.39 18.27
CA ASN A 31 7.45 -17.97 17.71
C ASN A 31 7.33 -16.44 17.64
N PHE A 32 7.84 -15.73 18.64
CA PHE A 32 7.86 -14.27 18.61
C PHE A 32 8.73 -13.72 17.48
N ALA A 33 9.95 -14.26 17.32
CA ALA A 33 10.85 -13.86 16.24
C ALA A 33 10.25 -14.15 14.85
N LEU A 34 9.71 -15.35 14.64
CA LEU A 34 9.09 -15.75 13.38
C LEU A 34 7.83 -14.92 13.07
N SER A 35 6.99 -14.65 14.07
CA SER A 35 5.80 -13.79 13.88
C SER A 35 6.19 -12.35 13.54
N THR A 36 7.27 -11.84 14.14
CA THR A 36 7.81 -10.51 13.83
C THR A 36 8.29 -10.43 12.38
N ILE A 37 9.02 -11.44 11.92
CA ILE A 37 9.49 -11.53 10.52
C ILE A 37 8.30 -11.62 9.57
N ALA A 38 7.27 -12.38 9.91
CA ALA A 38 6.05 -12.50 9.09
C ALA A 38 5.28 -11.17 8.98
N LEU A 39 5.27 -10.35 10.04
CA LEU A 39 4.57 -9.06 10.07
C LEU A 39 5.29 -7.94 9.29
N MET A 40 6.61 -8.03 9.16
CA MET A 40 7.45 -6.98 8.58
C MET A 40 7.04 -6.63 7.12
N PRO A 41 6.81 -7.59 6.21
CA PRO A 41 6.35 -7.29 4.85
C PRO A 41 5.06 -6.47 4.81
N TYR A 42 4.08 -6.73 5.69
CA TYR A 42 2.83 -5.96 5.72
C TYR A 42 3.06 -4.48 6.07
N GLY A 43 3.92 -4.20 7.05
CA GLY A 43 4.29 -2.82 7.39
C GLY A 43 5.05 -2.14 6.24
N LEU A 44 5.90 -2.87 5.53
CA LEU A 44 6.59 -2.36 4.34
C LEU A 44 5.62 -2.08 3.19
N VAL A 45 4.58 -2.89 2.99
CA VAL A 45 3.53 -2.60 2.00
C VAL A 45 2.91 -1.25 2.31
N MET A 46 2.54 -1.00 3.57
CA MET A 46 1.98 0.29 3.99
C MET A 46 2.91 1.47 3.70
N ALA A 47 4.19 1.33 4.05
CA ALA A 47 5.19 2.36 3.79
C ALA A 47 5.29 2.65 2.29
N THR A 48 5.34 1.61 1.45
CA THR A 48 5.38 1.75 -0.01
C THR A 48 4.11 2.39 -0.58
N THR A 49 2.93 2.10 -0.02
CA THR A 49 1.65 2.71 -0.40
C THR A 49 1.63 4.21 -0.09
N CYS A 50 2.16 4.62 1.07
CA CYS A 50 2.30 6.05 1.41
C CYS A 50 3.27 6.74 0.45
N ALA A 51 4.40 6.11 0.16
CA ALA A 51 5.41 6.66 -0.72
C ALA A 51 4.90 6.79 -2.17
N LEU A 52 4.16 5.81 -2.66
CA LEU A 52 3.46 5.85 -3.95
C LEU A 52 2.47 7.02 -3.99
N THR A 53 1.67 7.19 -2.94
CA THR A 53 0.69 8.27 -2.84
C THR A 53 1.37 9.65 -2.85
N PHE A 54 2.47 9.80 -2.12
CA PHE A 54 3.27 11.02 -2.12
C PHE A 54 3.94 11.29 -3.48
N GLU A 55 4.47 10.27 -4.14
CA GLU A 55 5.05 10.38 -5.48
C GLU A 55 4.00 10.90 -6.48
N ARG A 56 2.78 10.31 -6.46
CA ARG A 56 1.67 10.76 -7.32
C ARG A 56 1.23 12.19 -7.01
N TYR A 57 1.21 12.57 -5.73
CA TYR A 57 0.93 13.95 -5.31
C TYR A 57 1.91 14.94 -5.93
N MET A 58 3.20 14.68 -5.74
CA MET A 58 4.27 15.55 -6.26
C MET A 58 4.25 15.59 -7.78
N GLY A 59 4.02 14.46 -8.45
CA GLY A 59 4.00 14.39 -9.91
C GLY A 59 2.87 15.23 -10.53
N ILE A 60 1.70 15.29 -9.88
CA ILE A 60 0.52 15.99 -10.41
C ILE A 60 0.49 17.45 -9.98
N LEU A 61 0.73 17.76 -8.70
CA LEU A 61 0.61 19.13 -8.17
C LEU A 61 1.91 19.93 -8.30
N HIS A 62 3.07 19.28 -8.26
CA HIS A 62 4.38 19.95 -8.24
C HIS A 62 5.39 19.28 -9.19
N PRO A 63 5.11 19.21 -10.52
CA PRO A 63 5.90 18.43 -11.47
C PRO A 63 7.38 18.86 -11.57
N ILE A 64 7.67 20.16 -11.38
CA ILE A 64 9.04 20.69 -11.39
C ILE A 64 9.83 20.17 -10.18
N ILE A 65 9.22 20.22 -8.99
CA ILE A 65 9.83 19.74 -7.74
C ILE A 65 9.94 18.21 -7.75
N HIS A 66 8.95 17.52 -8.32
CA HIS A 66 8.99 16.06 -8.49
C HIS A 66 10.28 15.63 -9.21
N ARG A 67 10.65 16.30 -10.30
CA ARG A 67 11.86 15.96 -11.08
C ARG A 67 13.17 16.20 -10.32
N THR A 68 13.21 17.15 -9.39
CA THR A 68 14.44 17.52 -8.67
C THR A 68 14.56 16.83 -7.30
N HIS A 69 13.46 16.62 -6.59
CA HIS A 69 13.49 16.10 -5.21
C HIS A 69 13.27 14.59 -5.08
N LEU A 70 12.51 13.95 -5.98
CA LEU A 70 12.20 12.52 -5.90
C LEU A 70 13.25 11.71 -6.63
N THR A 71 14.30 11.35 -5.89
CA THR A 71 15.36 10.46 -6.38
C THR A 71 15.17 9.04 -5.86
N LYS A 72 15.58 8.05 -6.67
CA LYS A 72 15.55 6.63 -6.29
C LYS A 72 16.26 6.36 -4.95
N LYS A 73 17.36 7.08 -4.68
CA LYS A 73 18.13 6.97 -3.43
C LYS A 73 17.31 7.37 -2.21
N ARG A 74 16.56 8.48 -2.29
CA ARG A 74 15.72 8.95 -1.17
C ARG A 74 14.54 8.00 -0.91
N PHE A 75 13.95 7.45 -1.97
CA PHE A 75 12.88 6.47 -1.85
C PHE A 75 13.37 5.17 -1.19
N LEU A 76 14.54 4.67 -1.60
CA LEU A 76 15.18 3.51 -0.98
C LEU A 76 15.51 3.77 0.49
N MET A 77 16.07 4.93 0.82
CA MET A 77 16.36 5.33 2.19
C MET A 77 15.09 5.33 3.05
N TYR A 78 13.98 5.89 2.55
CA TYR A 78 12.70 5.87 3.26
C TYR A 78 12.19 4.44 3.55
N ILE A 79 12.29 3.53 2.57
CA ILE A 79 11.90 2.13 2.78
C ILE A 79 12.80 1.46 3.83
N CYS A 80 14.12 1.67 3.77
CA CYS A 80 15.05 1.12 4.75
C CYS A 80 14.80 1.68 6.16
N CYS A 81 14.56 2.98 6.30
CA CYS A 81 14.21 3.59 7.59
C CYS A 81 12.89 3.03 8.12
N SER A 82 11.90 2.84 7.26
CA SER A 82 10.62 2.22 7.63
C SER A 82 10.81 0.77 8.10
N ALA A 83 11.67 -0.01 7.43
CA ALA A 83 12.03 -1.36 7.81
C ALA A 83 12.64 -1.41 9.23
N VAL A 84 13.60 -0.54 9.51
CA VAL A 84 14.26 -0.45 10.82
C VAL A 84 13.27 -0.01 11.90
N ALA A 85 12.42 0.99 11.62
CA ALA A 85 11.39 1.42 12.56
C ALA A 85 10.43 0.29 12.93
N LEU A 86 9.99 -0.52 11.96
CA LEU A 86 9.14 -1.69 12.20
C LEU A 86 9.83 -2.74 13.08
N LEU A 87 11.13 -2.99 12.86
CA LEU A 87 11.91 -3.91 13.69
C LEU A 87 12.00 -3.49 15.16
N ILE A 88 11.94 -2.18 15.45
CA ILE A 88 11.95 -1.64 16.81
C ILE A 88 10.54 -1.65 17.42
N LEU A 89 9.51 -1.33 16.63
CA LEU A 89 8.14 -1.21 17.10
C LEU A 89 7.49 -2.55 17.46
N VAL A 90 7.81 -3.63 16.75
CA VAL A 90 7.20 -4.96 17.01
C VAL A 90 7.61 -5.54 18.38
N PRO A 91 8.90 -5.54 18.79
CA PRO A 91 9.32 -5.94 20.15
C PRO A 91 8.70 -5.10 21.26
N LEU A 92 8.47 -3.81 21.03
CA LEU A 92 7.79 -2.93 21.99
C LEU A 92 6.38 -3.42 22.33
N GLY A 93 5.74 -4.15 21.41
CA GLY A 93 4.44 -4.75 21.64
C GLY A 93 4.43 -5.92 22.63
N VAL A 94 5.58 -6.59 22.83
CA VAL A 94 5.74 -7.63 23.85
C VAL A 94 5.72 -7.02 25.25
N ALA A 95 6.34 -5.85 25.40
CA ALA A 95 6.40 -5.15 26.68
C ALA A 95 5.03 -4.64 27.14
N SER A 96 4.16 -4.25 26.20
CA SER A 96 2.80 -3.78 26.54
C SER A 96 1.80 -4.04 25.42
N LYS A 97 0.85 -4.95 25.69
CA LYS A 97 -0.29 -5.22 24.79
C LYS A 97 -1.12 -3.97 24.47
N LYS A 98 -1.27 -3.06 25.46
CA LYS A 98 -1.97 -1.79 25.27
C LYS A 98 -1.22 -0.88 24.32
N ALA A 99 0.11 -0.75 24.50
CA ALA A 99 0.95 0.05 23.61
C ALA A 99 0.95 -0.52 22.18
N TYR A 100 1.06 -1.84 22.04
CA TYR A 100 0.96 -2.52 20.73
C TYR A 100 -0.32 -2.16 19.98
N ASN A 101 -1.47 -2.27 20.66
CA ASN A 101 -2.76 -1.95 20.05
C ASN A 101 -2.88 -0.48 19.66
N ILE A 102 -2.45 0.45 20.53
CA ILE A 102 -2.49 1.89 20.25
C ILE A 102 -1.57 2.21 19.05
N ILE A 103 -0.35 1.68 19.04
CA ILE A 103 0.61 1.85 17.94
C ILE A 103 0.04 1.25 16.65
N GLY A 104 -0.51 0.04 16.68
CA GLY A 104 -1.11 -0.61 15.51
C GLY A 104 -2.26 0.20 14.91
N VAL A 105 -3.14 0.75 15.75
CA VAL A 105 -4.22 1.66 15.30
C VAL A 105 -3.63 2.92 14.69
N ALA A 106 -2.66 3.58 15.35
CA ALA A 106 -2.03 4.80 14.85
C ALA A 106 -1.32 4.59 13.51
N VAL A 107 -0.58 3.48 13.37
CA VAL A 107 0.16 3.12 12.16
C VAL A 107 -0.79 2.92 10.97
N ILE A 108 -2.01 2.42 11.16
CA ILE A 108 -2.99 2.28 10.07
C ILE A 108 -3.73 3.59 9.79
N SER A 109 -4.19 4.26 10.85
CA SER A 109 -5.10 5.40 10.74
C SER A 109 -4.42 6.69 10.27
N ILE A 110 -3.17 6.96 10.67
CA ILE A 110 -2.43 8.16 10.22
C ILE A 110 -2.21 8.12 8.69
N PRO A 111 -1.65 7.05 8.10
CA PRO A 111 -1.61 6.86 6.65
C PRO A 111 -2.96 6.94 5.96
N LEU A 112 -4.03 6.41 6.57
CA LEU A 112 -5.37 6.45 5.98
C LEU A 112 -5.82 7.90 5.77
N VAL A 113 -5.70 8.73 6.81
CA VAL A 113 -6.03 10.16 6.75
C VAL A 113 -5.15 10.87 5.71
N PHE A 114 -3.84 10.62 5.74
CA PHE A 114 -2.89 11.20 4.78
C PHE A 114 -3.25 10.84 3.33
N ASN A 115 -3.44 9.56 3.02
CA ASN A 115 -3.75 9.10 1.67
C ASN A 115 -5.10 9.64 1.20
N THR A 116 -6.11 9.66 2.06
CA THR A 116 -7.42 10.23 1.74
C THR A 116 -7.32 11.71 1.41
N PHE A 117 -6.58 12.47 2.21
CA PHE A 117 -6.33 13.88 1.97
C PHE A 117 -5.63 14.12 0.63
N VAL A 118 -4.55 13.37 0.36
CA VAL A 118 -3.77 13.49 -0.86
C VAL A 118 -4.60 13.16 -2.10
N TYR A 119 -5.32 12.04 -2.13
CA TYR A 119 -6.15 11.67 -3.28
C TYR A 119 -7.29 12.64 -3.51
N THR A 120 -7.86 13.21 -2.45
CA THR A 120 -8.84 14.30 -2.55
C THR A 120 -8.24 15.52 -3.24
N LYS A 121 -7.03 15.94 -2.85
CA LYS A 121 -6.31 17.05 -3.49
C LYS A 121 -5.98 16.77 -4.95
N ILE A 122 -5.52 15.56 -5.28
CA ILE A 122 -5.25 15.14 -6.66
C ILE A 122 -6.52 15.22 -7.52
N TYR A 123 -7.65 14.72 -7.01
CA TYR A 123 -8.93 14.76 -7.72
C TYR A 123 -9.40 16.20 -7.98
N LEU A 124 -9.34 17.06 -6.97
CA LEU A 124 -9.72 18.47 -7.10
C LEU A 124 -8.80 19.23 -8.06
N ALA A 125 -7.49 19.02 -7.98
CA ALA A 125 -6.51 19.64 -8.88
C ALA A 125 -6.73 19.17 -10.33
N GLY A 126 -6.97 17.87 -10.54
CA GLY A 126 -7.28 17.31 -11.85
C GLY A 126 -8.55 17.91 -12.45
N ARG A 127 -9.63 18.02 -11.66
CA ARG A 127 -10.89 18.62 -12.12
C ARG A 127 -10.70 20.10 -12.50
N LYS A 128 -10.01 20.87 -11.66
CA LYS A 128 -9.73 22.29 -11.91
C LYS A 128 -8.88 22.50 -13.17
N ALA A 129 -7.83 21.69 -13.36
CA ALA A 129 -6.95 21.78 -14.52
C ALA A 129 -7.69 21.41 -15.83
N LEU A 130 -8.57 20.39 -15.80
CA LEU A 130 -9.40 20.04 -16.95
C LEU A 130 -10.39 21.15 -17.32
N HIS A 131 -11.03 21.76 -16.33
CA HIS A 131 -11.98 22.85 -16.56
C HIS A 131 -11.29 24.13 -17.08
N ALA A 132 -10.13 24.49 -16.52
CA ALA A 132 -9.35 25.63 -16.98
C ALA A 132 -8.85 25.43 -18.42
N SER A 133 -8.46 24.21 -18.78
CA SER A 133 -8.04 23.89 -20.15
C SER A 133 -9.17 24.16 -21.16
N VAL A 134 -10.43 23.79 -20.87
CA VAL A 134 -11.58 24.04 -21.76
C VAL A 134 -11.81 25.54 -21.98
N LYS A 135 -11.71 26.36 -20.93
CA LYS A 135 -11.89 27.82 -21.02
C LYS A 135 -10.79 28.49 -21.84
N ASN A 136 -9.57 27.96 -21.82
CA ASN A 136 -8.45 28.55 -22.54
C ASN A 136 -8.46 28.22 -24.04
N PHE A 137 -9.19 27.21 -24.51
CA PHE A 137 -9.20 26.83 -25.94
C PHE A 137 -9.90 27.85 -26.85
N THR A 138 -10.74 28.75 -26.32
CA THR A 138 -11.49 29.72 -27.14
C THR A 138 -10.63 30.86 -27.66
N ASP A 139 -9.46 31.13 -27.06
CA ASP A 139 -8.64 32.32 -27.35
C ASP A 139 -7.22 31.99 -27.89
N LEU A 140 -6.94 30.75 -28.31
CA LEU A 140 -5.58 30.30 -28.65
C LEU A 140 -5.32 30.14 -30.15
N SER A 141 -4.10 30.49 -30.58
CA SER A 141 -3.57 30.19 -31.91
C SER A 141 -3.40 28.67 -32.15
N LYS A 142 -3.41 28.21 -33.42
CA LYS A 142 -3.26 26.79 -33.81
C LYS A 142 -2.06 26.10 -33.14
N GLU A 143 -0.95 26.80 -32.99
CA GLU A 143 0.28 26.25 -32.40
C GLU A 143 0.13 26.07 -30.87
N GLN A 144 -0.54 27.02 -30.20
CA GLN A 144 -0.85 26.94 -28.78
C GLN A 144 -1.90 25.86 -28.48
N VAL A 145 -2.87 25.66 -29.39
CA VAL A 145 -3.87 24.58 -29.31
C VAL A 145 -3.20 23.20 -29.31
N SER A 146 -2.18 22.99 -30.16
CA SER A 146 -1.42 21.73 -30.21
C SER A 146 -0.67 21.45 -28.89
N SER A 147 0.00 22.48 -28.34
CA SER A 147 0.71 22.40 -27.06
C SER A 147 -0.23 22.12 -25.89
N GLU A 148 -1.37 22.82 -25.80
CA GLU A 148 -2.39 22.58 -24.77
C GLU A 148 -3.02 21.19 -24.87
N LEU A 149 -3.26 20.68 -26.09
CA LEU A 149 -3.76 19.33 -26.28
C LEU A 149 -2.75 18.27 -25.80
N ALA A 150 -1.46 18.47 -26.07
CA ALA A 150 -0.40 17.59 -25.56
C ALA A 150 -0.35 17.61 -24.02
N ARG A 151 -0.42 18.79 -23.40
CA ARG A 151 -0.47 18.97 -21.94
C ARG A 151 -1.68 18.29 -21.32
N LYS A 152 -2.87 18.47 -21.91
CA LYS A 152 -4.11 17.81 -21.47
C LYS A 152 -4.01 16.29 -21.57
N LYS A 153 -3.46 15.77 -22.66
CA LYS A 153 -3.24 14.32 -22.84
C LYS A 153 -2.28 13.76 -21.79
N GLN A 154 -1.20 14.49 -21.46
CA GLN A 154 -0.28 14.09 -20.39
C GLN A 154 -0.96 14.10 -19.02
N LEU A 155 -1.71 15.16 -18.68
CA LEU A 155 -2.48 15.22 -17.44
C LEU A 155 -3.47 14.07 -17.30
N LEU A 156 -4.22 13.74 -18.36
CA LEU A 156 -5.17 12.63 -18.35
C LEU A 156 -4.47 11.27 -18.13
N LYS A 157 -3.26 11.10 -18.68
CA LYS A 157 -2.44 9.90 -18.41
C LYS A 157 -2.03 9.84 -16.93
N GLU A 158 -1.54 10.93 -16.36
CA GLU A 158 -1.17 11.01 -14.94
C GLU A 158 -2.37 10.78 -14.01
N LEU A 159 -3.55 11.33 -14.33
CA LEU A 159 -4.77 11.10 -13.57
C LEU A 159 -5.28 9.66 -13.67
N LYS A 160 -5.17 9.03 -14.85
CA LYS A 160 -5.49 7.61 -15.02
C LYS A 160 -4.56 6.73 -14.18
N LEU A 161 -3.26 7.06 -14.16
CA LEU A 161 -2.29 6.39 -13.31
C LEU A 161 -2.58 6.62 -11.82
N ALA A 162 -2.90 7.85 -11.41
CA ALA A 162 -3.27 8.14 -10.02
C ALA A 162 -4.55 7.42 -9.58
N LYS A 163 -5.56 7.29 -10.46
CA LYS A 163 -6.75 6.46 -10.21
C LYS A 163 -6.37 4.99 -9.98
N SER A 164 -5.39 4.50 -10.73
CA SER A 164 -4.86 3.15 -10.59
C SER A 164 -4.23 2.95 -9.20
N CYS A 165 -3.35 3.87 -8.81
CA CYS A 165 -2.76 3.87 -7.47
C CYS A 165 -3.81 4.03 -6.35
N ALA A 166 -4.84 4.85 -6.56
CA ALA A 166 -5.93 5.03 -5.59
C ALA A 166 -6.70 3.73 -5.34
N LEU A 167 -6.92 2.92 -6.38
CA LEU A 167 -7.53 1.59 -6.22
C LEU A 167 -6.62 0.66 -5.41
N VAL A 168 -5.31 0.64 -5.68
CA VAL A 168 -4.34 -0.13 -4.89
C VAL A 168 -4.39 0.27 -3.41
N VAL A 169 -4.40 1.57 -3.14
CA VAL A 169 -4.47 2.11 -1.76
C VAL A 169 -5.80 1.76 -1.09
N PHE A 170 -6.91 1.86 -1.82
CA PHE A 170 -8.22 1.49 -1.32
C PHE A 170 -8.31 0.00 -0.96
N THR A 171 -7.83 -0.86 -1.86
CA THR A 171 -7.76 -2.31 -1.65
C THR A 171 -6.89 -2.64 -0.44
N PHE A 172 -5.74 -1.98 -0.30
CA PHE A 172 -4.91 -2.11 0.90
C PHE A 172 -5.71 -1.83 2.17
N TYR A 173 -6.44 -0.71 2.26
CA TYR A 173 -7.23 -0.45 3.47
C TYR A 173 -8.35 -1.46 3.70
N MET A 174 -9.03 -1.92 2.65
CA MET A 174 -10.04 -2.98 2.79
C MET A 174 -9.46 -4.29 3.35
N CYS A 175 -8.23 -4.63 2.97
CA CYS A 175 -7.52 -5.83 3.41
C CYS A 175 -6.76 -5.71 4.74
N PHE A 176 -6.61 -4.51 5.31
CA PHE A 176 -5.84 -4.31 6.55
C PHE A 176 -6.66 -3.66 7.67
N LEU A 177 -7.76 -2.96 7.37
CA LEU A 177 -8.57 -2.26 8.37
C LEU A 177 -9.28 -3.20 9.34
N HIS A 178 -9.66 -4.40 8.90
CA HIS A 178 -10.30 -5.38 9.78
C HIS A 178 -9.36 -5.92 10.86
N ALA A 179 -8.03 -5.89 10.66
CA ALA A 179 -7.07 -6.44 11.62
C ALA A 179 -7.09 -5.74 12.99
N PRO A 180 -7.04 -4.39 13.11
CA PRO A 180 -7.18 -3.72 14.40
C PRO A 180 -8.59 -3.87 14.99
N ILE A 181 -9.64 -3.95 14.16
CA ILE A 181 -11.02 -4.15 14.61
C ILE A 181 -11.17 -5.52 15.26
N LEU A 182 -10.70 -6.58 14.60
CA LEU A 182 -10.70 -7.94 15.13
C LEU A 182 -9.83 -8.05 16.39
N ASN A 183 -8.67 -7.39 16.42
CA ASN A 183 -7.85 -7.30 17.63
C ASN A 183 -8.63 -6.68 18.78
N PHE A 184 -9.31 -5.55 18.56
CA PHE A 184 -10.08 -4.88 19.61
C PHE A 184 -11.25 -5.72 20.13
N ILE A 185 -11.98 -6.40 19.24
CA ILE A 185 -13.12 -7.26 19.60
C ILE A 185 -12.66 -8.50 20.37
N PHE A 186 -11.60 -9.16 19.92
CA PHE A 186 -11.17 -10.45 20.44
C PHE A 186 -10.02 -10.38 21.46
N VAL A 187 -9.53 -9.19 21.84
CA VAL A 187 -8.38 -9.04 22.77
C VAL A 187 -8.61 -9.71 24.12
N ASN A 188 -9.86 -9.73 24.60
CA ASN A 188 -10.28 -10.36 25.85
C ASN A 188 -10.97 -11.71 25.64
N ALA A 189 -11.06 -12.19 24.40
CA ALA A 189 -11.68 -13.47 24.10
C ALA A 189 -10.76 -14.64 24.47
N GLU A 190 -11.33 -15.84 24.49
CA GLU A 190 -10.57 -17.07 24.68
C GLU A 190 -9.41 -17.18 23.67
N PRO A 191 -8.23 -17.71 24.08
CA PRO A 191 -7.04 -17.75 23.24
C PRO A 191 -7.24 -18.44 21.88
N ALA A 192 -8.16 -19.40 21.80
CA ALA A 192 -8.50 -20.08 20.54
C ALA A 192 -9.23 -19.13 19.56
N LYS A 193 -10.21 -18.38 20.04
CA LYS A 193 -10.97 -17.39 19.23
C LYS A 193 -10.08 -16.25 18.78
N PHE A 194 -9.23 -15.73 19.67
CA PHE A 194 -8.25 -14.69 19.31
C PHE A 194 -7.29 -15.17 18.22
N ARG A 195 -6.75 -16.39 18.34
CA ARG A 195 -5.85 -16.95 17.32
C ARG A 195 -6.54 -17.19 15.98
N ALA A 196 -7.78 -17.69 15.99
CA ALA A 196 -8.57 -17.83 14.78
C ALA A 196 -8.81 -16.47 14.09
N ALA A 197 -9.16 -15.44 14.85
CA ALA A 197 -9.34 -14.08 14.34
C ALA A 197 -8.04 -13.52 13.72
N GLN A 198 -6.88 -13.74 14.36
CA GLN A 198 -5.58 -13.36 13.78
C GLN A 198 -5.28 -14.12 12.48
N SER A 199 -5.62 -15.42 12.40
CA SER A 199 -5.43 -16.21 11.19
C SER A 199 -6.25 -15.69 10.00
N TRP A 200 -7.52 -15.36 10.25
CA TRP A 200 -8.37 -14.73 9.24
C TRP A 200 -7.86 -13.35 8.84
N ALA A 201 -7.41 -12.55 9.81
CA ALA A 201 -6.81 -11.25 9.52
C ALA A 201 -5.56 -11.37 8.64
N GLY A 202 -4.66 -12.33 8.92
CA GLY A 202 -3.48 -12.61 8.10
C GLY A 202 -3.86 -13.05 6.68
N THR A 203 -4.85 -13.93 6.56
CA THR A 203 -5.32 -14.42 5.25
C THR A 203 -5.90 -13.29 4.40
N ILE A 204 -6.76 -12.44 4.97
CA ILE A 204 -7.33 -11.31 4.24
C ILE A 204 -6.24 -10.26 3.92
N GLY A 205 -5.28 -10.05 4.83
CA GLY A 205 -4.11 -9.21 4.58
C GLY A 205 -3.26 -9.72 3.40
N ALA A 206 -3.09 -11.04 3.27
CA ALA A 206 -2.37 -11.64 2.16
C ALA A 206 -3.11 -11.52 0.81
N LEU A 207 -4.45 -11.48 0.82
CA LEU A 207 -5.25 -11.25 -0.41
C LEU A 207 -4.90 -9.92 -1.09
N ASN A 208 -4.43 -8.92 -0.33
CA ASN A 208 -3.99 -7.64 -0.88
C ASN A 208 -2.95 -7.81 -2.02
N SER A 209 -1.97 -8.71 -1.82
CA SER A 209 -0.93 -8.98 -2.81
C SER A 209 -1.49 -9.52 -4.13
N SER A 210 -2.49 -10.40 -4.05
CA SER A 210 -3.18 -10.95 -5.22
C SER A 210 -4.01 -9.89 -5.93
N LEU A 211 -4.74 -9.07 -5.17
CA LEU A 211 -5.57 -8.00 -5.73
C LEU A 211 -4.72 -6.93 -6.43
N ASN A 212 -3.55 -6.58 -5.90
CA ASN A 212 -2.61 -5.67 -6.55
C ASN A 212 -2.25 -6.15 -7.96
N SER A 213 -1.94 -7.44 -8.11
CA SER A 213 -1.62 -8.05 -9.41
C SER A 213 -2.80 -7.96 -10.40
N LEU A 214 -4.02 -8.23 -9.92
CA LEU A 214 -5.24 -8.13 -10.72
C LEU A 214 -5.53 -6.68 -11.17
N ILE A 215 -5.34 -5.70 -10.28
CA ILE A 215 -5.53 -4.28 -10.59
C ILE A 215 -4.58 -3.85 -11.70
N PHE A 216 -3.28 -4.18 -11.59
CA PHE A 216 -2.29 -3.84 -12.61
C PHE A 216 -2.58 -4.53 -13.95
N PHE A 217 -3.01 -5.80 -13.91
CA PHE A 217 -3.42 -6.54 -15.10
C PHE A 217 -4.59 -5.85 -15.81
N TRP A 218 -5.67 -5.50 -15.10
CA TRP A 218 -6.85 -4.90 -15.73
C TRP A 218 -6.61 -3.48 -16.25
N GLN A 219 -5.76 -2.69 -15.60
CA GLN A 219 -5.58 -1.28 -15.95
C GLN A 219 -4.55 -1.03 -17.04
N SER A 220 -3.60 -1.95 -17.25
CA SER A 220 -2.60 -1.83 -18.30
C SER A 220 -2.97 -2.70 -19.50
N PRO A 221 -3.46 -2.10 -20.61
CA PRO A 221 -3.67 -2.85 -21.86
C PRO A 221 -2.35 -3.45 -22.40
N LEU A 222 -1.21 -2.83 -22.08
CA LEU A 222 0.11 -3.36 -22.43
C LEU A 222 0.40 -4.67 -21.69
N LEU A 223 0.17 -4.71 -20.37
CA LEU A 223 0.38 -5.95 -19.59
C LEU A 223 -0.56 -7.06 -20.03
N ARG A 224 -1.80 -6.74 -20.42
CA ARG A 224 -2.72 -7.75 -20.99
C ARG A 224 -2.20 -8.33 -22.30
N LYS A 225 -1.65 -7.49 -23.17
CA LYS A 225 -1.07 -7.92 -24.44
C LYS A 225 0.15 -8.82 -24.23
N GLU A 226 1.07 -8.42 -23.34
CA GLU A 226 2.26 -9.22 -23.04
C GLU A 226 1.97 -10.51 -22.28
N ALA A 227 1.02 -10.50 -21.33
CA ALA A 227 0.60 -11.70 -20.63
C ALA A 227 -0.01 -12.74 -21.59
N LEU A 228 -0.80 -12.29 -22.57
CA LEU A 228 -1.30 -13.18 -23.63
C LEU A 228 -0.15 -13.75 -24.47
N ASN A 229 0.87 -12.96 -24.81
CA ASN A 229 2.03 -13.47 -25.55
C ASN A 229 2.83 -14.54 -24.77
N VAL A 230 2.85 -14.47 -23.44
CA VAL A 230 3.54 -15.46 -22.59
C VAL A 230 2.69 -16.71 -22.36
N CYS A 231 1.37 -16.57 -22.20
CA CYS A 231 0.48 -17.72 -22.01
C CYS A 231 0.23 -18.54 -23.29
N TRP A 232 0.38 -17.92 -24.46
CA TRP A 232 0.18 -18.56 -25.77
C TRP A 232 1.50 -18.88 -26.50
N ARG A 233 2.63 -18.87 -25.78
CA ARG A 233 3.92 -19.42 -26.20
C ARG A 233 4.13 -20.78 -25.56
#